data_AF-A0A6B2V9K7-F1
#
_entry.id   AF-A0A6B2V9K7-F1
#
_cell.length_a   1.000
_cell.length_b   1.000
_cell.length_c   1.000
_cell.angle_alpha   90.00
_cell.angle_beta   90.00
_cell.angle_gamma   90.00
#
_symmetry.space_group_name_H-M   'P 1'
#
loop_
_entity.id
_entity.type
_entity.pdbx_description
1 polymer ?
#
loop_
_entity_poly.entity_id
_entity_poly.type
_entity_poly.pdbx_seq_one_letter_code
_entity_poly.pdbx_strand_id
1 'polypeptide(L)'
;MKTKLSASALAVPLALITLSGCSMTDDSGSDDTSSVATSTSRDASDAMEKVSSGIYDLIGIKGKASDSRPGVMDCPGKDTKKYFRIFHPWSFYPASASDLDEAMTRLKTELPKHGWKITEYGPDTSKNKNMNLTADNDGKKAGVNIVQMAKNDPPKLSLTVVSGCYKVPDGETVEHF
;
A
#
# COMPACT_ATOMS: atom_id res chain seq x y z
N MET A 1 56.36 31.42 52.06
CA MET A 1 55.63 31.58 53.34
C MET A 1 54.19 31.13 53.16
N LYS A 2 53.75 30.20 54.02
CA LYS A 2 52.39 29.87 54.47
C LYS A 2 51.38 29.23 53.48
N THR A 3 51.17 27.96 53.78
CA THR A 3 50.14 26.96 53.43
C THR A 3 48.69 27.40 53.66
N LYS A 4 47.74 26.73 52.98
CA LYS A 4 46.76 25.78 53.58
C LYS A 4 45.86 25.09 52.54
N LEU A 5 45.82 23.75 52.61
CA LEU A 5 44.79 22.88 52.05
C LEU A 5 43.46 23.11 52.79
N SER A 6 42.33 22.88 52.09
CA SER A 6 41.21 22.15 52.69
C SER A 6 40.35 21.51 51.60
N ALA A 7 40.20 20.19 51.68
CA ALA A 7 39.25 19.40 50.92
C ALA A 7 37.96 19.24 51.74
N SER A 8 36.82 19.08 51.10
CA SER A 8 35.65 18.43 51.69
C SER A 8 34.92 17.67 50.60
N ALA A 9 34.99 16.35 50.72
CA ALA A 9 34.29 15.37 49.92
C ALA A 9 32.84 15.24 50.40
N LEU A 10 31.91 15.09 49.47
CA LEU A 10 30.58 14.55 49.74
C LEU A 10 30.40 13.35 48.81
N ALA A 11 30.41 12.17 49.43
CA ALA A 11 30.22 10.87 48.80
C ALA A 11 28.73 10.64 48.50
N VAL A 12 28.43 10.12 47.32
CA VAL A 12 27.11 9.60 46.93
C VAL A 12 27.28 8.10 46.67
N PRO A 13 26.46 7.21 47.27
CA PRO A 13 26.60 5.77 47.10
C PRO A 13 25.93 5.34 45.78
N LEU A 14 26.67 4.68 44.89
CA LEU A 14 26.08 3.88 43.82
C LEU A 14 26.14 2.40 44.22
N ALA A 15 24.96 1.84 44.44
CA ALA A 15 24.75 0.41 44.67
C ALA A 15 25.06 -0.39 43.39
N LEU A 16 25.78 -1.50 43.56
CA LEU A 16 25.91 -2.54 42.53
C LEU A 16 24.57 -3.24 42.33
N ILE A 17 24.19 -3.41 41.06
CA ILE A 17 23.20 -4.42 40.65
C ILE A 17 23.87 -5.32 39.61
N THR A 18 24.09 -6.57 39.98
CA THR A 18 24.49 -7.67 39.09
C THR A 18 23.26 -8.25 38.41
N LEU A 19 23.15 -8.21 37.09
CA LEU A 19 22.24 -9.07 36.33
C LEU A 19 22.95 -9.76 35.16
N SER A 20 23.13 -11.07 35.33
CA SER A 20 22.94 -12.18 34.38
C SER A 20 23.00 -11.90 32.85
N GLY A 21 24.01 -12.48 32.22
CA GLY A 21 23.87 -13.51 31.16
C GLY A 21 23.05 -13.18 29.91
N CYS A 22 23.74 -12.87 28.80
CA CYS A 22 23.21 -13.05 27.45
C CYS A 22 23.90 -14.26 26.79
N SER A 23 23.14 -15.34 26.68
CA SER A 23 23.37 -16.44 25.74
C SER A 23 23.41 -15.87 24.32
N MET A 24 24.47 -16.14 23.57
CA MET A 24 24.46 -15.99 22.11
C MET A 24 23.79 -17.24 21.53
N THR A 25 22.53 -17.10 21.13
CA THR A 25 21.91 -18.00 20.16
C THR A 25 22.28 -17.48 18.78
N ASP A 26 23.11 -18.23 18.08
CA ASP A 26 23.21 -18.15 16.63
C ASP A 26 21.89 -18.66 16.05
N ASP A 27 21.11 -17.78 15.44
CA ASP A 27 20.01 -18.20 14.57
C ASP A 27 20.24 -17.64 13.16
N SER A 28 20.79 -18.52 12.34
CA SER A 28 20.80 -18.45 10.89
C SER A 28 19.37 -18.46 10.38
N GLY A 29 18.89 -17.31 9.90
CA GLY A 29 17.57 -17.23 9.30
C GLY A 29 17.18 -15.79 9.00
N SER A 30 17.83 -15.20 8.00
CA SER A 30 17.31 -14.00 7.33
C SER A 30 16.07 -14.37 6.51
N ASP A 31 15.00 -14.81 7.19
CA ASP A 31 13.67 -14.64 6.64
C ASP A 31 13.31 -13.18 6.87
N ASP A 32 13.52 -12.37 5.84
CA ASP A 32 12.96 -11.04 5.69
C ASP A 32 11.42 -11.16 5.78
N THR A 33 10.94 -11.23 7.02
CA THR A 33 9.53 -11.12 7.37
C THR A 33 9.14 -9.67 7.16
N SER A 34 8.99 -9.28 5.89
CA SER A 34 7.99 -8.28 5.53
C SER A 34 6.68 -8.78 6.13
N SER A 35 6.33 -8.27 7.32
CA SER A 35 5.22 -8.75 8.13
C SER A 35 3.94 -8.67 7.30
N VAL A 36 3.45 -9.81 6.82
CA VAL A 36 2.18 -9.93 6.11
C VAL A 36 1.09 -9.54 7.11
N ALA A 37 0.26 -8.56 6.77
CA ALA A 37 -0.82 -8.11 7.65
C ALA A 37 -1.85 -9.23 7.84
N THR A 38 -2.44 -9.34 9.04
CA THR A 38 -3.52 -10.29 9.30
C THR A 38 -4.88 -9.60 9.13
N SER A 39 -5.79 -10.20 8.35
CA SER A 39 -7.14 -9.68 8.11
C SER A 39 -8.08 -10.78 7.62
N THR A 40 -9.38 -10.63 7.86
CA THR A 40 -10.40 -11.40 7.14
C THR A 40 -10.52 -10.89 5.70
N SER A 41 -11.06 -11.71 4.78
CA SER A 41 -11.29 -11.29 3.38
C SER A 41 -12.22 -10.07 3.29
N ARG A 42 -13.23 -9.99 4.16
CA ARG A 42 -14.22 -8.90 4.16
C ARG A 42 -13.63 -7.60 4.68
N ASP A 43 -12.93 -7.62 5.81
CA ASP A 43 -12.31 -6.41 6.35
C ASP A 43 -11.26 -5.84 5.39
N ALA A 44 -10.49 -6.71 4.74
CA ALA A 44 -9.51 -6.30 3.74
C ALA A 44 -10.19 -5.72 2.49
N SER A 45 -11.36 -6.25 2.10
CA SER A 45 -12.17 -5.73 1.00
C SER A 45 -12.71 -4.33 1.32
N ASP A 46 -13.29 -4.15 2.50
CA ASP A 46 -13.81 -2.84 2.95
C ASP A 46 -12.68 -1.80 3.06
N ALA A 47 -11.49 -2.22 3.49
CA ALA A 47 -10.31 -1.36 3.50
C ALA A 47 -9.87 -0.99 2.07
N MET A 48 -9.89 -1.93 1.13
CA MET A 48 -9.57 -1.67 -0.27
C MET A 48 -10.56 -0.72 -0.92
N GLU A 49 -11.85 -0.85 -0.64
CA GLU A 49 -12.87 0.06 -1.15
C GLU A 49 -12.55 1.51 -0.76
N LYS A 50 -12.17 1.74 0.51
CA LYS A 50 -11.75 3.08 0.99
C LYS A 50 -10.51 3.60 0.27
N VAL A 51 -9.52 2.74 0.02
CA VAL A 51 -8.31 3.12 -0.75
C VAL A 51 -8.69 3.51 -2.18
N SER A 52 -9.54 2.71 -2.81
CA SER A 52 -10.01 2.89 -4.19
C SER A 52 -10.87 4.15 -4.37
N SER A 53 -11.81 4.41 -3.45
CA SER A 53 -12.58 5.65 -3.40
C SER A 53 -11.68 6.87 -3.20
N GLY A 54 -10.61 6.75 -2.41
CA GLY A 54 -9.61 7.80 -2.29
C GLY A 54 -8.96 8.15 -3.63
N ILE A 55 -8.69 7.17 -4.50
CA ILE A 55 -8.17 7.42 -5.86
C ILE A 55 -9.23 8.09 -6.74
N TYR A 56 -10.50 7.67 -6.63
CA TYR A 56 -11.61 8.30 -7.32
C TYR A 56 -11.69 9.81 -7.01
N ASP A 57 -11.54 10.20 -5.75
CA ASP A 57 -11.55 11.61 -5.35
C ASP A 57 -10.41 12.43 -5.99
N LEU A 58 -9.25 11.79 -6.23
CA LEU A 58 -8.10 12.43 -6.87
C LEU A 58 -8.26 12.63 -8.38
N ILE A 59 -9.17 11.88 -9.05
CA ILE A 59 -9.49 12.09 -10.47
C ILE A 59 -9.98 13.52 -10.69
N GLY A 60 -10.81 14.03 -9.77
CA GLY A 60 -11.14 15.45 -9.65
C GLY A 60 -11.76 16.11 -10.89
N ILE A 61 -12.35 15.31 -11.77
CA ILE A 61 -13.18 15.76 -12.89
C ILE A 61 -14.57 15.13 -12.79
N LYS A 62 -15.56 15.73 -13.46
CA LYS A 62 -16.94 15.24 -13.43
C LYS A 62 -17.04 13.91 -14.19
N GLY A 63 -17.64 12.91 -13.56
CA GLY A 63 -17.87 11.60 -14.18
C GLY A 63 -18.56 10.63 -13.23
N LYS A 64 -18.55 9.35 -13.60
CA LYS A 64 -19.15 8.25 -12.83
C LYS A 64 -18.23 7.05 -12.79
N ALA A 65 -18.06 6.45 -11.63
CA ALA A 65 -17.46 5.12 -11.51
C ALA A 65 -18.46 4.03 -11.92
N SER A 66 -17.96 2.92 -12.45
CA SER A 66 -18.72 1.68 -12.55
C SER A 66 -19.03 1.14 -11.17
N ASP A 67 -20.19 0.50 -11.01
CA ASP A 67 -20.51 -0.25 -9.79
C ASP A 67 -19.75 -1.59 -9.80
N SER A 68 -18.64 -1.65 -9.06
CA SER A 68 -17.91 -2.89 -8.81
C SER A 68 -17.42 -2.91 -7.37
N ARG A 69 -17.37 -4.11 -6.79
CA ARG A 69 -16.81 -4.33 -5.47
C ARG A 69 -15.39 -4.91 -5.57
N PRO A 70 -14.52 -4.65 -4.57
CA PRO A 70 -13.27 -5.38 -4.47
C PRO A 70 -13.56 -6.88 -4.34
N GLY A 71 -12.69 -7.71 -4.89
CA GLY A 71 -12.76 -9.17 -4.83
C GLY A 71 -11.48 -9.76 -4.28
N VAL A 72 -11.49 -11.07 -4.07
CA VAL A 72 -10.37 -11.81 -3.46
C VAL A 72 -9.58 -12.57 -4.52
N MET A 73 -8.27 -12.42 -4.51
CA MET A 73 -7.36 -13.16 -5.38
C MET A 73 -6.18 -13.76 -4.60
N ASP A 74 -5.57 -14.76 -5.20
CA ASP A 74 -4.44 -15.47 -4.59
C ASP A 74 -3.20 -14.58 -4.48
N CYS A 75 -2.44 -14.84 -3.43
CA CYS A 75 -1.08 -14.36 -3.28
C CYS A 75 -0.11 -15.27 -4.07
N PRO A 76 0.64 -14.73 -5.05
CA PRO A 76 1.58 -15.53 -5.82
C PRO A 76 2.58 -16.27 -4.92
N GLY A 77 2.72 -17.58 -5.14
CA GLY A 77 3.67 -18.43 -4.42
C GLY A 77 3.34 -18.68 -2.93
N LYS A 78 2.13 -18.35 -2.46
CA LYS A 78 1.70 -18.59 -1.07
C LYS A 78 0.54 -19.60 -1.01
N ASP A 79 0.35 -20.19 0.18
CA ASP A 79 -0.77 -21.09 0.46
C ASP A 79 -2.11 -20.34 0.33
N THR A 80 -2.88 -20.67 -0.69
CA THR A 80 -4.15 -20.00 -1.03
C THR A 80 -5.23 -20.16 0.04
N LYS A 81 -5.09 -21.14 0.94
CA LYS A 81 -6.02 -21.30 2.08
C LYS A 81 -5.73 -20.33 3.22
N LYS A 82 -4.51 -19.77 3.27
CA LYS A 82 -4.01 -18.93 4.37
C LYS A 82 -3.72 -17.50 3.94
N TYR A 83 -3.36 -17.30 2.68
CA TYR A 83 -2.90 -16.02 2.16
C TYR A 83 -3.71 -15.59 0.96
N PHE A 84 -4.09 -14.31 0.96
CA PHE A 84 -4.91 -13.72 -0.08
C PHE A 84 -4.53 -12.25 -0.25
N ARG A 85 -4.96 -11.64 -1.35
CA ARG A 85 -4.91 -10.19 -1.55
C ARG A 85 -6.22 -9.73 -2.19
N ILE A 86 -6.51 -8.45 -2.05
CA ILE A 86 -7.70 -7.85 -2.61
C ILE A 86 -7.35 -7.14 -3.91
N PHE A 87 -8.22 -7.27 -4.90
CA PHE A 87 -8.16 -6.49 -6.13
C PHE A 87 -9.49 -5.78 -6.35
N HIS A 88 -9.46 -4.56 -6.88
CA HIS A 88 -10.65 -3.79 -7.16
C HIS A 88 -10.56 -3.20 -8.57
N PRO A 89 -11.04 -3.93 -9.59
CA PRO A 89 -11.13 -3.41 -10.94
C PRO A 89 -12.40 -2.58 -11.08
N TRP A 90 -12.28 -1.38 -11.62
CA TRP A 90 -13.41 -0.52 -11.93
C TRP A 90 -13.08 0.43 -13.09
N SER A 91 -14.08 1.12 -13.60
CA SER A 91 -13.92 2.10 -14.66
C SER A 91 -14.45 3.46 -14.25
N PHE A 92 -13.75 4.52 -14.63
CA PHE A 92 -14.25 5.88 -14.55
C PHE A 92 -14.70 6.35 -15.93
N TYR A 93 -15.94 6.80 -16.03
CA TYR A 93 -16.52 7.38 -17.24
C TYR A 93 -16.65 8.90 -17.05
N PRO A 94 -15.85 9.71 -17.76
CA PRO A 94 -15.95 11.17 -17.65
C PRO A 94 -17.27 11.67 -18.25
N ALA A 95 -17.71 12.86 -17.83
CA ALA A 95 -18.86 13.51 -18.43
C ALA A 95 -18.63 13.91 -19.90
N SER A 96 -17.37 14.20 -20.27
CA SER A 96 -16.93 14.39 -21.65
C SER A 96 -15.70 13.53 -21.94
N ALA A 97 -15.66 12.90 -23.12
CA ALA A 97 -14.53 12.09 -23.55
C ALA A 97 -13.21 12.88 -23.63
N SER A 98 -13.30 14.19 -23.88
CA SER A 98 -12.14 15.11 -23.91
C SER A 98 -11.40 15.21 -22.57
N ASP A 99 -12.07 14.85 -21.47
CA ASP A 99 -11.54 15.11 -20.13
C ASP A 99 -10.59 13.99 -19.66
N LEU A 100 -10.43 12.91 -20.44
CA LEU A 100 -9.56 11.79 -20.06
C LEU A 100 -8.08 12.20 -19.94
N ASP A 101 -7.60 13.09 -20.81
CA ASP A 101 -6.22 13.60 -20.75
C ASP A 101 -6.00 14.46 -19.50
N GLU A 102 -6.99 15.27 -19.14
CA GLU A 102 -6.99 16.07 -17.91
C GLU A 102 -6.99 15.15 -16.68
N ALA A 103 -7.85 14.12 -16.66
CA ALA A 103 -7.91 13.15 -15.58
C ALA A 103 -6.55 12.46 -15.34
N MET A 104 -5.89 12.00 -16.40
CA MET A 104 -4.56 11.38 -16.31
C MET A 104 -3.50 12.37 -15.80
N THR A 105 -3.53 13.61 -16.29
CA THR A 105 -2.60 14.67 -15.85
C THR A 105 -2.78 15.00 -14.37
N ARG A 106 -4.04 15.07 -13.92
CA ARG A 106 -4.36 15.31 -12.52
C ARG A 106 -3.94 14.16 -11.63
N LEU A 107 -4.25 12.91 -12.00
CA LEU A 107 -3.79 11.72 -11.27
C LEU A 107 -2.26 11.70 -11.14
N LYS A 108 -1.52 11.97 -12.22
CA LYS A 108 -0.06 12.07 -12.19
C LYS A 108 0.44 13.12 -11.19
N THR A 109 -0.30 14.20 -10.99
CA THR A 109 0.09 15.31 -10.11
C THR A 109 -0.34 15.09 -8.66
N GLU A 110 -1.54 14.56 -8.45
CA GLU A 110 -2.16 14.42 -7.13
C GLU A 110 -1.71 13.14 -6.42
N LEU A 111 -1.56 12.01 -7.13
CA LEU A 111 -1.14 10.75 -6.51
C LEU A 111 0.12 10.91 -5.64
N PRO A 112 1.23 11.53 -6.12
CA PRO A 112 2.42 11.78 -5.30
C PRO A 112 2.18 12.62 -4.04
N LYS A 113 1.28 13.61 -4.10
CA LYS A 113 0.94 14.43 -2.93
C LYS A 113 0.23 13.63 -1.84
N HIS A 114 -0.36 12.49 -2.21
CA HIS A 114 -1.05 11.56 -1.32
C HIS A 114 -0.24 10.28 -1.02
N GLY A 115 1.09 10.35 -1.20
CA GLY A 115 2.01 9.28 -0.83
C GLY A 115 2.10 8.11 -1.81
N TRP A 116 1.55 8.26 -3.01
CA TRP A 116 1.72 7.28 -4.08
C TRP A 116 2.99 7.58 -4.90
N LYS A 117 3.87 6.61 -5.02
CA LYS A 117 5.04 6.69 -5.88
C LYS A 117 4.69 6.18 -7.27
N ILE A 118 4.75 7.05 -8.27
CA ILE A 118 4.60 6.64 -9.67
C ILE A 118 5.81 5.81 -10.09
N THR A 119 5.56 4.58 -10.54
CA THR A 119 6.58 3.64 -11.04
C THR A 119 6.59 3.56 -12.56
N GLU A 120 5.48 3.89 -13.21
CA GLU A 120 5.37 3.92 -14.67
C GLU A 120 4.40 5.02 -15.12
N TYR A 121 4.76 5.73 -16.18
CA TYR A 121 3.86 6.67 -16.88
C TYR A 121 4.23 6.77 -18.36
N GLY A 122 3.35 6.31 -19.24
CA GLY A 122 3.60 6.30 -20.69
C GLY A 122 2.64 5.39 -21.45
N PRO A 123 2.75 5.32 -22.79
CA PRO A 123 1.91 4.44 -23.59
C PRO A 123 2.19 2.95 -23.30
N ASP A 124 1.13 2.16 -23.17
CA ASP A 124 1.19 0.70 -23.03
C ASP A 124 1.68 0.02 -24.32
N THR A 125 1.96 -1.28 -24.22
CA THR A 125 2.42 -2.12 -25.34
C THR A 125 1.28 -2.62 -26.23
N SER A 126 0.04 -2.22 -25.95
CA SER A 126 -1.12 -2.64 -26.74
C SER A 126 -1.08 -2.00 -28.14
N LYS A 127 -1.88 -2.56 -29.07
CA LYS A 127 -2.07 -1.97 -30.40
C LYS A 127 -2.54 -0.51 -30.33
N ASN A 128 -3.31 -0.17 -29.30
CA ASN A 128 -3.87 1.16 -29.15
C ASN A 128 -2.89 2.17 -28.54
N LYS A 129 -1.81 1.69 -27.89
CA LYS A 129 -0.82 2.49 -27.16
C LYS A 129 -1.50 3.42 -26.16
N ASN A 130 -2.40 2.87 -25.34
CA ASN A 130 -3.16 3.64 -24.37
C ASN A 130 -2.21 4.25 -23.34
N MET A 131 -2.48 5.46 -22.86
CA MET A 131 -1.69 6.02 -21.76
C MET A 131 -1.89 5.18 -20.50
N ASN A 132 -0.79 4.73 -19.91
CA ASN A 132 -0.74 3.92 -18.69
C ASN A 132 -0.08 4.73 -17.56
N LEU A 133 -0.58 4.56 -16.34
CA LEU A 133 0.01 5.05 -15.11
C LEU A 133 -0.02 3.94 -14.07
N THR A 134 1.15 3.58 -13.54
CA THR A 134 1.28 2.65 -12.40
C THR A 134 1.87 3.37 -11.21
N ALA A 135 1.32 3.17 -10.03
CA ALA A 135 1.82 3.76 -8.80
C ALA A 135 1.63 2.85 -7.59
N ASP A 136 2.55 2.93 -6.64
CA ASP A 136 2.56 2.14 -5.40
C ASP A 136 2.48 3.05 -4.17
N ASN A 137 1.84 2.57 -3.11
CA ASN A 137 1.76 3.26 -1.83
C ASN A 137 2.14 2.31 -0.68
N ASP A 138 3.34 2.49 -0.16
CA ASP A 138 3.90 1.64 0.89
C ASP A 138 3.14 1.74 2.23
N GLY A 139 2.58 2.92 2.52
CA GLY A 139 1.80 3.14 3.74
C GLY A 139 0.43 2.45 3.68
N LYS A 140 -0.18 2.40 2.50
CA LYS A 140 -1.45 1.70 2.25
C LYS A 140 -1.27 0.24 1.90
N LYS A 141 -0.03 -0.21 1.64
CA LYS A 141 0.29 -1.53 1.08
C LYS A 141 -0.58 -1.83 -0.14
N ALA A 142 -0.66 -0.88 -1.07
CA ALA A 142 -1.49 -0.99 -2.26
C ALA A 142 -0.77 -0.45 -3.50
N GLY A 143 -1.05 -1.06 -4.65
CA GLY A 143 -0.67 -0.57 -5.97
C GLY A 143 -1.90 -0.25 -6.80
N VAL A 144 -1.76 0.67 -7.74
CA VAL A 144 -2.81 0.98 -8.72
C VAL A 144 -2.22 1.00 -10.12
N ASN A 145 -2.95 0.40 -11.06
CA ASN A 145 -2.73 0.54 -12.49
C ASN A 145 -3.93 1.26 -13.12
N ILE A 146 -3.66 2.31 -13.90
CA ILE A 146 -4.65 3.17 -14.53
C ILE A 146 -4.35 3.25 -16.03
N VAL A 147 -5.30 2.82 -16.85
CA VAL A 147 -5.18 2.82 -18.31
C VAL A 147 -6.24 3.72 -18.92
N GLN A 148 -5.81 4.65 -19.76
CA GLN A 148 -6.67 5.56 -20.50
C GLN A 148 -7.20 4.90 -21.78
N MET A 149 -8.40 4.35 -21.71
CA MET A 149 -9.06 3.64 -22.82
C MET A 149 -9.83 4.62 -23.71
N ALA A 150 -9.13 5.61 -24.30
CA ALA A 150 -9.73 6.70 -25.07
C ALA A 150 -10.46 6.24 -26.35
N LYS A 151 -10.08 5.08 -26.90
CA LYS A 151 -10.67 4.49 -28.12
C LYS A 151 -11.81 3.51 -27.83
N ASN A 152 -12.18 3.31 -26.56
CA ASN A 152 -13.34 2.48 -26.21
C ASN A 152 -14.64 3.25 -26.45
N ASP A 153 -15.76 2.52 -26.52
CA ASP A 153 -17.10 3.08 -26.52
C ASP A 153 -17.92 2.55 -25.32
N PRO A 154 -18.24 3.38 -24.31
CA PRO A 154 -17.79 4.77 -24.16
C PRO A 154 -16.31 4.87 -23.72
N PRO A 155 -15.62 5.99 -24.00
CA PRO A 155 -14.26 6.25 -23.51
C PRO A 155 -14.20 6.28 -21.98
N LYS A 156 -13.11 5.75 -21.40
CA LYS A 156 -13.00 5.57 -19.95
C LYS A 156 -11.56 5.52 -19.44
N LEU A 157 -11.38 5.71 -18.14
CA LEU A 157 -10.21 5.17 -17.44
C LEU A 157 -10.56 3.78 -16.92
N SER A 158 -9.67 2.81 -17.11
CA SER A 158 -9.72 1.50 -16.48
C SER A 158 -8.76 1.51 -15.30
N LEU A 159 -9.25 1.21 -14.09
CA LEU A 159 -8.46 1.20 -12.87
C LEU A 159 -8.45 -0.20 -12.28
N THR A 160 -7.27 -0.65 -11.85
CA THR A 160 -7.14 -1.86 -11.03
C THR A 160 -6.29 -1.50 -9.81
N VAL A 161 -6.92 -1.48 -8.65
CA VAL A 161 -6.22 -1.32 -7.36
C VAL A 161 -5.99 -2.70 -6.76
N VAL A 162 -4.79 -2.98 -6.25
CA VAL A 162 -4.44 -4.28 -5.68
C VAL A 162 -3.72 -4.07 -4.35
N SER A 163 -4.03 -4.88 -3.34
CA SER A 163 -3.33 -4.85 -2.06
C SER A 163 -2.06 -5.69 -2.08
N GLY A 164 -1.22 -5.48 -1.07
CA GLY A 164 -0.29 -6.48 -0.60
C GLY A 164 -1.02 -7.73 -0.08
N CYS A 165 -0.24 -8.77 0.21
CA CYS A 165 -0.78 -9.99 0.79
C CYS A 165 -1.24 -9.79 2.23
N TYR A 166 -2.32 -10.46 2.56
CA TYR A 166 -2.83 -10.69 3.90
C TYR A 166 -2.70 -12.17 4.28
N LYS A 167 -2.61 -12.44 5.57
CA LYS A 167 -2.81 -13.76 6.15
C LYS A 167 -4.17 -13.77 6.85
N VAL A 168 -4.97 -14.79 6.64
CA VAL A 168 -6.22 -14.97 7.39
C VAL A 168 -5.91 -15.27 8.88
N PRO A 169 -6.76 -14.87 9.85
CA PRO A 169 -6.58 -15.24 11.25
C PRO A 169 -6.50 -16.76 11.45
N ASP A 170 -5.85 -17.19 12.52
CA ASP A 170 -5.74 -18.63 12.81
C ASP A 170 -7.13 -19.23 13.09
N GLY A 171 -7.43 -20.37 12.47
CA GLY A 171 -8.74 -21.03 12.54
C GLY A 171 -9.76 -20.53 11.52
N GLU A 172 -9.44 -19.48 10.76
CA GLU A 172 -10.25 -19.00 9.65
C GLU A 172 -9.69 -19.44 8.28
N THR A 173 -10.52 -19.32 7.24
CA THR A 173 -10.15 -19.63 5.86
C THR A 173 -10.44 -18.44 4.97
N VAL A 174 -9.68 -18.31 3.88
CA VAL A 174 -9.94 -17.29 2.86
C VAL A 174 -11.34 -17.49 2.26
N GLU A 175 -12.20 -16.47 2.40
CA GLU A 175 -13.49 -16.39 1.71
C GLU A 175 -13.28 -15.76 0.33
N HIS A 176 -13.83 -16.35 -0.73
CA HIS A 176 -13.81 -15.79 -2.09
C HIS A 176 -15.21 -15.34 -2.51
N PHE A 177 -15.30 -14.16 -3.11
CA PHE A 177 -16.51 -13.53 -3.64
C PHE A 177 -16.20 -12.68 -4.87
#